data_AF-A0A3M1NIJ2-F1
#
_entry.id   AF-A0A3M1NIJ2-F1
#
_cell.length_a   1.000
_cell.length_b   1.000
_cell.length_c   1.000
_cell.angle_alpha   90.00
_cell.angle_beta   90.00
_cell.angle_gamma   90.00
#
_symmetry.space_group_name_H-M   'P 1'
#
loop_
_entity.id
_entity.type
_entity.pdbx_description
1 polymer ?
#
loop_
_entity_poly.entity_id
_entity_poly.type
_entity_poly.pdbx_seq_one_letter_code
_entity_poly.pdbx_strand_id
1 'polypeptide(L)'
;MSGEEGTQSLLNTEDTGTAQQPQATQETSKDPAPASTPQASEPVKVDWSKVRESLPEDLRNDKSLETIKDIEGLVKSYIHAQKAIGKEKIPLPDKHATTEDYINILRKLGSPEKPEDFKVGQSEILGEDFVKDFLNDAAKNGLLPWQAESILKDIEKHVSETLEQSKVQEETYIKENIDALRKEWGQAFDEKVQRANAAFKFLVPDPEERQALIDQGLGVNKAFMKMLAKVSETMKEDDFIGVGEGKFGGMTPEEALQRAREIQGDPNHPYRNPSHPNHKAAKEEVANLYKIAFPD
;
A
#
# COMPACT_ATOMS: atom_id res chain seq x y z
N MET A 1 39.68 28.53 -4.46
CA MET A 1 40.32 29.37 -3.40
C MET A 1 39.53 29.06 -2.14
N SER A 2 40.03 28.53 -1.03
CA SER A 2 41.36 28.20 -0.45
C SER A 2 41.01 27.85 1.02
N GLY A 3 41.60 26.96 1.81
CA GLY A 3 42.58 25.87 1.69
C GLY A 3 42.01 24.66 2.49
N GLU A 4 42.51 23.43 2.41
CA GLU A 4 43.89 22.90 2.55
C GLU A 4 44.54 23.07 3.93
N GLU A 5 45.30 22.03 4.28
CA GLU A 5 46.05 21.69 5.51
C GLU A 5 45.25 21.01 6.65
N GLY A 6 45.60 19.84 7.19
CA GLY A 6 46.79 18.99 7.04
C GLY A 6 47.41 18.68 8.41
N THR A 7 47.55 17.38 8.75
CA THR A 7 48.57 16.76 9.64
C THR A 7 48.20 15.27 9.77
N GLN A 8 48.74 14.37 8.94
CA GLN A 8 50.04 13.68 9.07
C GLN A 8 50.26 13.02 10.45
N SER A 9 50.21 11.68 10.45
CA SER A 9 51.01 10.85 11.35
C SER A 9 51.96 10.01 10.51
N LEU A 10 53.20 10.47 10.48
CA LEU A 10 54.41 9.75 10.11
C LEU A 10 55.00 9.19 11.41
N LEU A 11 55.24 7.87 11.49
CA LEU A 11 56.52 7.29 11.91
C LEU A 11 56.41 5.77 12.19
N ASN A 12 57.22 5.05 11.43
CA ASN A 12 57.75 3.71 11.68
C ASN A 12 58.57 3.65 12.98
N THR A 13 58.69 2.44 13.53
CA THR A 13 59.94 1.97 14.11
C THR A 13 60.30 0.63 13.45
N GLU A 14 61.30 0.68 12.56
CA GLU A 14 62.15 -0.47 12.26
C GLU A 14 63.10 -0.68 13.44
N ASP A 15 63.41 -1.93 13.79
CA ASP A 15 64.82 -2.33 13.78
C ASP A 15 64.97 -3.83 13.48
N THR A 16 65.97 -4.05 12.65
CA THR A 16 66.71 -5.20 12.13
C THR A 16 66.89 -6.41 13.07
N GLY A 17 67.31 -7.59 12.64
CA GLY A 17 67.94 -8.17 11.45
C GLY A 17 68.17 -9.66 11.82
N THR A 18 68.47 -10.62 10.96
CA THR A 18 69.49 -10.62 9.92
C THR A 18 69.31 -11.93 9.14
N ALA A 19 69.26 -11.81 7.82
CA ALA A 19 69.41 -12.91 6.88
C ALA A 19 70.89 -13.33 6.77
N GLN A 20 71.17 -14.59 6.46
CA GLN A 20 72.26 -14.93 5.55
C GLN A 20 72.23 -16.39 5.11
N GLN A 21 72.14 -16.56 3.79
CA GLN A 21 72.72 -17.65 3.02
C GLN A 21 73.71 -17.01 2.04
N PRO A 22 74.84 -17.66 1.74
CA PRO A 22 75.26 -17.67 0.34
C PRO A 22 75.87 -19.01 -0.15
N GLN A 23 76.03 -19.05 -1.47
CA GLN A 23 76.37 -20.14 -2.38
C GLN A 23 77.82 -20.70 -2.31
N ALA A 24 77.91 -21.98 -2.70
CA ALA A 24 78.84 -22.68 -3.60
C ALA A 24 80.37 -22.45 -3.60
N THR A 25 81.15 -23.56 -3.57
CA THR A 25 82.34 -23.82 -4.43
C THR A 25 82.64 -25.33 -4.58
N GLN A 26 83.07 -25.70 -5.79
CA GLN A 26 83.72 -26.88 -6.45
C GLN A 26 84.66 -27.79 -5.60
N GLU A 27 85.21 -28.97 -5.97
CA GLU A 27 85.29 -29.89 -7.14
C GLU A 27 86.00 -31.18 -6.64
N THR A 28 85.65 -32.40 -7.09
CA THR A 28 86.63 -33.41 -7.62
C THR A 28 85.93 -34.63 -8.23
N SER A 29 86.36 -34.99 -9.45
CA SER A 29 85.92 -36.12 -10.27
C SER A 29 86.58 -37.47 -9.91
N LYS A 30 85.83 -38.58 -10.05
CA LYS A 30 86.30 -39.86 -10.63
C LYS A 30 85.13 -40.81 -10.96
N ASP A 31 85.01 -41.15 -12.23
CA ASP A 31 84.19 -42.23 -12.84
C ASP A 31 85.03 -43.54 -12.91
N PRO A 32 84.53 -44.76 -13.27
CA PRO A 32 83.17 -45.12 -13.69
C PRO A 32 82.56 -46.47 -13.21
N ALA A 33 81.21 -46.50 -13.27
CA ALA A 33 80.30 -47.61 -13.65
C ALA A 33 80.18 -48.92 -12.81
N PRO A 34 79.02 -49.64 -12.87
CA PRO A 34 77.87 -49.41 -13.74
C PRO A 34 76.53 -49.10 -13.03
N ALA A 35 75.84 -48.14 -13.65
CA ALA A 35 74.42 -48.06 -13.94
C ALA A 35 73.42 -48.91 -13.12
N SER A 36 72.52 -48.22 -12.42
CA SER A 36 71.13 -48.62 -12.28
C SER A 36 70.24 -47.37 -12.13
N THR A 37 69.57 -47.00 -13.21
CA THR A 37 68.36 -46.16 -13.21
C THR A 37 67.65 -46.45 -14.54
N PRO A 38 66.31 -46.40 -14.66
CA PRO A 38 65.29 -45.99 -13.69
C PRO A 38 64.14 -47.01 -13.55
N GLN A 39 63.68 -47.33 -12.34
CA GLN A 39 62.33 -47.89 -12.22
C GLN A 39 61.35 -46.74 -12.00
N ALA A 40 60.93 -46.14 -13.12
CA ALA A 40 59.65 -45.47 -13.18
C ALA A 40 58.60 -46.52 -12.77
N SER A 41 58.05 -46.39 -11.57
CA SER A 41 56.88 -47.17 -11.18
C SER A 41 55.76 -46.81 -12.15
N GLU A 42 55.41 -47.75 -13.02
CA GLU A 42 54.17 -47.71 -13.78
C GLU A 42 53.02 -47.33 -12.82
N PRO A 43 52.03 -46.53 -13.24
CA PRO A 43 50.86 -46.29 -12.42
C PRO A 43 50.27 -47.64 -12.06
N VAL A 44 50.33 -48.02 -10.78
CA VAL A 44 49.74 -49.26 -10.30
C VAL A 44 48.28 -49.21 -10.70
N LYS A 45 47.90 -50.02 -11.70
CA LYS A 45 46.50 -50.25 -12.04
C LYS A 45 45.90 -51.04 -10.89
N VAL A 46 45.47 -50.32 -9.85
CA VAL A 46 44.78 -50.94 -8.73
C VAL A 46 43.42 -51.40 -9.25
N ASP A 47 43.22 -52.71 -9.23
CA ASP A 47 41.99 -53.34 -9.65
C ASP A 47 40.89 -53.07 -8.61
N TRP A 48 39.86 -52.34 -9.03
CA TRP A 48 38.71 -51.99 -8.19
C TRP A 48 38.00 -53.22 -7.61
N SER A 49 37.99 -54.35 -8.32
CA SER A 49 37.37 -55.59 -7.85
C SER A 49 38.05 -56.10 -6.58
N LYS A 50 39.39 -56.05 -6.54
CA LYS A 50 40.18 -56.44 -5.36
C LYS A 50 40.01 -55.48 -4.20
N VAL A 51 39.87 -54.18 -4.49
CA VAL A 51 39.59 -53.17 -3.46
C VAL A 51 38.19 -53.41 -2.87
N ARG A 52 37.18 -53.65 -3.71
CA ARG A 52 35.81 -53.96 -3.29
C ARG A 52 35.74 -55.24 -2.45
N GLU A 53 36.49 -56.27 -2.82
CA GLU A 53 36.63 -57.52 -2.06
C GLU A 53 37.41 -57.38 -0.75
N SER A 54 38.14 -56.28 -0.56
CA SER A 54 38.80 -55.96 0.71
C SER A 54 37.93 -55.14 1.67
N LEU A 55 36.80 -54.59 1.18
CA LEU A 55 35.86 -53.83 2.01
C LEU A 55 35.04 -54.76 2.92
N PRO A 56 34.73 -54.33 4.15
CA PRO A 56 33.71 -54.98 5.00
C PRO A 56 32.39 -55.24 4.25
N GLU A 57 31.70 -56.32 4.61
CA GLU A 57 30.50 -56.80 3.90
C GLU A 57 29.37 -55.75 3.86
N ASP A 58 29.23 -54.99 4.93
CA ASP A 58 28.29 -53.87 5.08
C ASP A 58 28.54 -52.74 4.08
N LEU A 59 29.81 -52.39 3.83
CA LEU A 59 30.16 -51.36 2.85
C LEU A 59 30.13 -51.91 1.42
N ARG A 60 30.54 -53.17 1.21
CA ARG A 60 30.58 -53.81 -0.11
C ARG A 60 29.20 -53.94 -0.76
N ASN A 61 28.18 -54.17 0.07
CA ASN A 61 26.79 -54.35 -0.33
C ASN A 61 26.02 -53.03 -0.43
N ASP A 62 26.65 -51.89 -0.15
CA ASP A 62 26.01 -50.59 -0.29
C ASP A 62 25.75 -50.26 -1.77
N LYS A 63 24.50 -49.88 -2.07
CA LYS A 63 24.05 -49.58 -3.44
C LYS A 63 24.81 -48.43 -4.08
N SER A 64 25.34 -47.49 -3.29
CA SER A 64 26.13 -46.36 -3.82
C SER A 64 27.41 -46.81 -4.53
N LEU A 65 27.97 -47.97 -4.14
CA LEU A 65 29.16 -48.55 -4.76
C LEU A 65 28.87 -49.30 -6.08
N GLU A 66 27.62 -49.60 -6.41
CA GLU A 66 27.27 -50.27 -7.68
C GLU A 66 27.60 -49.40 -8.91
N THR A 67 27.56 -48.06 -8.73
CA THR A 67 27.81 -47.09 -9.79
C THR A 67 29.29 -46.81 -10.05
N ILE A 68 30.17 -47.25 -9.15
CA ILE A 68 31.61 -47.01 -9.20
C ILE A 68 32.30 -48.17 -9.93
N LYS A 69 32.94 -47.87 -11.06
CA LYS A 69 33.57 -48.86 -11.96
C LYS A 69 35.07 -49.02 -11.74
N ASP A 70 35.72 -47.99 -11.20
CA ASP A 70 37.16 -47.90 -10.96
C ASP A 70 37.48 -46.93 -9.80
N ILE A 71 38.74 -46.91 -9.38
CA ILE A 71 39.20 -46.01 -8.30
C ILE A 71 39.13 -44.54 -8.72
N GLU A 72 39.37 -44.23 -9.99
CA GLU A 72 39.23 -42.87 -10.50
C GLU A 72 37.78 -42.39 -10.36
N GLY A 73 36.80 -43.24 -10.68
CA GLY A 73 35.37 -43.01 -10.48
C GLY A 73 35.00 -42.87 -9.00
N LEU A 74 35.60 -43.65 -8.10
CA LEU A 74 35.42 -43.49 -6.65
C LEU A 74 35.91 -42.12 -6.18
N VAL A 75 37.13 -41.74 -6.56
CA VAL A 75 37.74 -40.47 -6.16
C VAL A 75 36.97 -39.29 -6.76
N LYS A 76 36.54 -39.37 -8.02
CA LYS A 76 35.65 -38.38 -8.64
C LYS A 76 34.32 -38.28 -7.90
N SER A 77 33.68 -39.40 -7.60
CA SER A 77 32.42 -39.44 -6.84
C SER A 77 32.58 -38.83 -5.46
N TYR A 78 33.67 -39.12 -4.74
CA TYR A 78 33.97 -38.51 -3.46
C TYR A 78 34.23 -37.01 -3.57
N ILE A 79 35.02 -36.55 -4.55
CA ILE A 79 35.25 -35.12 -4.80
C ILE A 79 33.94 -34.41 -5.16
N HIS A 80 33.09 -35.03 -5.99
CA HIS A 80 31.77 -34.50 -6.32
C HIS A 80 30.86 -34.46 -5.09
N ALA A 81 30.86 -35.49 -4.25
CA ALA A 81 30.11 -35.53 -3.01
C ALA A 81 30.61 -34.48 -2.02
N GLN A 82 31.93 -34.31 -1.85
CA GLN A 82 32.52 -33.26 -1.01
C GLN A 82 32.20 -31.86 -1.54
N LYS A 83 32.27 -31.65 -2.86
CA LYS A 83 31.84 -30.38 -3.49
C LYS A 83 30.34 -30.13 -3.35
N ALA A 84 29.51 -31.18 -3.41
CA ALA A 84 28.07 -31.09 -3.19
C ALA A 84 27.74 -30.83 -1.71
N ILE A 85 28.50 -31.41 -0.78
CA ILE A 85 28.41 -31.15 0.66
C ILE A 85 28.85 -29.72 0.99
N GLY A 86 29.84 -29.19 0.26
CA GLY A 86 30.34 -27.82 0.38
C GLY A 86 29.52 -26.75 -0.37
N LYS A 87 28.47 -27.12 -1.11
CA LYS A 87 27.51 -26.14 -1.64
C LYS A 87 26.60 -25.70 -0.51
N GLU A 88 26.86 -24.50 0.03
CA GLU A 88 25.90 -23.60 0.71
C GLU A 88 24.76 -24.33 1.45
N LYS A 89 25.12 -25.20 2.41
CA LYS A 89 24.11 -25.84 3.26
C LYS A 89 23.57 -24.80 4.23
N ILE A 90 22.27 -24.57 4.17
CA ILE A 90 21.55 -23.82 5.18
C ILE A 90 21.33 -24.77 6.37
N PRO A 91 21.94 -24.53 7.54
CA PRO A 91 21.71 -25.38 8.71
C PRO A 91 20.24 -25.28 9.08
N LEU A 92 19.61 -26.43 9.33
CA LEU A 92 18.22 -26.44 9.80
C LEU A 92 18.20 -25.92 11.25
N PRO A 93 17.38 -24.91 11.56
CA PRO A 93 17.19 -24.45 12.93
C PRO A 93 16.74 -25.59 13.85
N ASP A 94 17.29 -25.65 15.05
CA ASP A 94 16.82 -26.56 16.10
C ASP A 94 15.75 -25.88 16.98
N LYS A 95 15.27 -26.58 18.00
CA LYS A 95 14.24 -26.09 18.92
C LYS A 95 14.67 -24.88 19.78
N HIS A 96 15.95 -24.51 19.77
CA HIS A 96 16.51 -23.39 20.52
C HIS A 96 16.88 -22.21 19.61
N ALA A 97 16.65 -22.33 18.30
CA ALA A 97 16.93 -21.26 17.35
C ALA A 97 16.12 -19.99 17.66
N THR A 98 16.79 -18.85 17.56
CA THR A 98 16.15 -17.54 17.78
C THR A 98 15.56 -16.99 16.49
N THR A 99 14.75 -15.93 16.59
CA THR A 99 14.24 -15.22 15.41
C THR A 99 15.37 -14.72 14.50
N GLU A 100 16.50 -14.25 15.07
CA GLU A 100 17.66 -13.85 14.29
C GLU A 100 18.27 -15.01 13.48
N ASP A 101 18.27 -16.24 14.01
CA ASP A 101 18.74 -17.42 13.27
C ASP A 101 17.90 -17.67 12.02
N TYR A 102 16.57 -17.52 12.12
CA TYR A 102 15.67 -17.63 10.98
C TYR A 102 15.86 -16.48 9.99
N ILE A 103 16.01 -15.24 10.47
CA ILE A 103 16.27 -14.09 9.60
C ILE A 103 17.57 -14.31 8.83
N ASN A 104 18.65 -14.75 9.48
CA ASN A 104 19.94 -15.04 8.84
C ASN A 104 19.82 -16.11 7.76
N ILE A 105 18.98 -17.12 7.97
CA ILE A 105 18.67 -18.13 6.95
C ILE A 105 17.92 -17.49 5.78
N LEU A 106 16.90 -16.68 6.05
CA LEU A 106 16.13 -15.99 5.01
C LEU A 106 17.00 -14.99 4.22
N ARG A 107 17.99 -14.34 4.85
CA ARG A 107 19.02 -13.53 4.17
C ARG A 107 19.79 -14.36 3.15
N LYS A 108 20.26 -15.54 3.54
CA LYS A 108 20.96 -16.46 2.61
C LYS A 108 20.04 -16.94 1.48
N LEU A 109 18.73 -16.98 1.72
CA LEU A 109 17.71 -17.30 0.71
C LEU A 109 17.32 -16.11 -0.17
N GLY A 110 17.89 -14.93 0.05
CA GLY A 110 17.67 -13.73 -0.78
C GLY A 110 16.69 -12.72 -0.19
N SER A 111 16.46 -12.72 1.12
CA SER A 111 15.70 -11.65 1.79
C SER A 111 16.50 -10.34 1.80
N PRO A 112 15.97 -9.22 1.26
CA PRO A 112 16.67 -7.95 1.19
C PRO A 112 16.78 -7.23 2.54
N GLU A 113 17.97 -6.71 2.86
CA GLU A 113 18.23 -5.93 4.10
C GLU A 113 17.60 -4.55 4.10
N LYS A 114 17.35 -4.02 2.91
CA LYS A 114 16.82 -2.69 2.71
C LYS A 114 15.41 -2.76 2.11
N PRO A 115 14.48 -1.90 2.55
CA PRO A 115 13.11 -1.89 2.05
C PRO A 115 13.05 -1.59 0.54
N GLU A 116 13.96 -0.78 0.01
CA GLU A 116 13.98 -0.37 -1.41
C GLU A 116 14.25 -1.55 -2.36
N ASP A 117 14.86 -2.62 -1.85
CA ASP A 117 15.22 -3.79 -2.64
C ASP A 117 14.07 -4.79 -2.85
N PHE A 118 12.93 -4.59 -2.17
CA PHE A 118 11.76 -5.47 -2.30
C PHE A 118 11.03 -5.36 -3.64
N LYS A 119 11.37 -4.40 -4.51
CA LYS A 119 10.82 -4.22 -5.87
C LYS A 119 9.30 -4.43 -5.96
N VAL A 120 8.56 -3.94 -4.99
CA VAL A 120 7.10 -3.95 -5.02
C VAL A 120 6.60 -2.75 -5.81
N GLY A 121 5.52 -2.93 -6.57
CA GLY A 121 4.87 -1.85 -7.29
C GLY A 121 4.23 -0.84 -6.33
N GLN A 122 3.91 0.35 -6.85
CA GLN A 122 3.04 1.27 -6.14
C GLN A 122 1.62 0.70 -6.11
N SER A 123 0.96 0.80 -4.96
CA SER A 123 -0.47 0.52 -4.83
C SER A 123 -1.23 1.84 -4.89
N GLU A 124 -2.33 1.88 -5.64
CA GLU A 124 -3.23 3.05 -5.67
C GLU A 124 -4.23 3.02 -4.50
N ILE A 125 -4.37 1.86 -3.85
CA ILE A 125 -5.34 1.63 -2.76
C ILE A 125 -4.65 1.75 -1.40
N LEU A 126 -3.43 1.20 -1.27
CA LEU A 126 -2.63 1.32 -0.06
C LEU A 126 -1.82 2.62 -0.11
N GLY A 127 -1.89 3.42 0.95
CA GLY A 127 -1.12 4.65 1.03
C GLY A 127 0.39 4.40 1.00
N GLU A 128 1.15 5.34 0.42
CA GLU A 128 2.62 5.23 0.28
C GLU A 128 3.32 5.01 1.62
N ASP A 129 2.88 5.71 2.68
CA ASP A 129 3.43 5.56 4.04
C ASP A 129 3.22 4.15 4.58
N PHE A 130 2.03 3.55 4.36
CA PHE A 130 1.76 2.17 4.77
C PHE A 130 2.68 1.19 4.06
N VAL A 131 2.82 1.31 2.74
CA VAL A 131 3.69 0.42 1.95
C VAL A 131 5.14 0.56 2.41
N LYS A 132 5.61 1.78 2.63
CA LYS A 132 6.97 2.04 3.13
C LYS A 132 7.20 1.43 4.52
N ASP A 133 6.29 1.62 5.46
CA ASP A 133 6.38 1.05 6.81
C ASP A 133 6.34 -0.48 6.77
N PHE A 134 5.47 -1.05 5.95
CA PHE A 134 5.41 -2.49 5.72
C PHE A 134 6.74 -3.02 5.18
N LEU A 135 7.35 -2.36 4.19
CA LEU A 135 8.63 -2.81 3.63
C LEU A 135 9.79 -2.66 4.62
N ASN A 136 9.77 -1.63 5.48
CA ASN A 136 10.72 -1.51 6.59
C ASN A 136 10.62 -2.71 7.54
N ASP A 137 9.40 -3.09 7.91
CA ASP A 137 9.17 -4.25 8.76
C ASP A 137 9.49 -5.56 8.04
N ALA A 138 9.20 -5.67 6.75
CA ALA A 138 9.56 -6.83 5.94
C ALA A 138 11.08 -7.03 5.89
N ALA A 139 11.83 -5.94 5.65
CA ALA A 139 13.28 -5.94 5.67
C ALA A 139 13.80 -6.33 7.05
N LYS A 140 13.29 -5.72 8.12
CA LYS A 140 13.69 -5.99 9.51
C LYS A 140 13.46 -7.46 9.91
N ASN A 141 12.35 -8.04 9.49
CA ASN A 141 11.94 -9.40 9.86
C ASN A 141 12.40 -10.47 8.85
N GLY A 142 13.20 -10.10 7.85
CA GLY A 142 13.78 -11.04 6.91
C GLY A 142 12.77 -11.68 5.94
N LEU A 143 11.67 -11.00 5.62
CA LEU A 143 10.72 -11.52 4.63
C LEU A 143 11.40 -11.68 3.26
N LEU A 144 11.03 -12.74 2.54
CA LEU A 144 11.42 -12.90 1.14
C LEU A 144 10.55 -11.99 0.26
N PRO A 145 11.06 -11.51 -0.90
CA PRO A 145 10.33 -10.58 -1.76
C PRO A 145 8.93 -11.10 -2.16
N TRP A 146 8.81 -12.37 -2.52
CA TRP A 146 7.54 -12.98 -2.90
C TRP A 146 6.54 -13.08 -1.73
N GLN A 147 7.02 -13.18 -0.48
CA GLN A 147 6.17 -13.20 0.71
C GLN A 147 5.62 -11.80 0.96
N ALA A 148 6.49 -10.78 0.90
CA ALA A 148 6.11 -9.39 1.05
C ALA A 148 5.10 -8.97 -0.03
N GLU A 149 5.35 -9.32 -1.29
CA GLU A 149 4.44 -9.06 -2.41
C GLU A 149 3.08 -9.74 -2.23
N SER A 150 3.06 -11.03 -1.85
CA SER A 150 1.81 -11.76 -1.61
C SER A 150 0.99 -11.15 -0.48
N ILE A 151 1.63 -10.78 0.63
CA ILE A 151 0.96 -10.17 1.77
C ILE A 151 0.38 -8.81 1.38
N LEU A 152 1.15 -7.95 0.71
CA LEU A 152 0.65 -6.65 0.23
C LEU A 152 -0.55 -6.82 -0.69
N LYS A 153 -0.49 -7.77 -1.63
CA LYS A 153 -1.61 -8.05 -2.54
C LYS A 153 -2.86 -8.52 -1.82
N ASP A 154 -2.71 -9.38 -0.80
CA ASP A 154 -3.85 -9.85 -0.01
C ASP A 154 -4.47 -8.71 0.82
N ILE A 155 -3.64 -7.82 1.39
CA ILE A 155 -4.10 -6.63 2.11
C ILE A 155 -4.84 -5.69 1.15
N GLU A 156 -4.25 -5.40 -0.02
CA GLU A 156 -4.87 -4.55 -1.04
C GLU A 156 -6.22 -5.10 -1.48
N LYS A 157 -6.29 -6.41 -1.74
CA LYS A 157 -7.54 -7.09 -2.07
C LYS A 157 -8.57 -6.93 -0.94
N HIS A 158 -8.19 -7.14 0.30
CA HIS A 158 -9.11 -7.03 1.43
C HIS A 158 -9.63 -5.58 1.63
N VAL A 159 -8.75 -4.59 1.48
CA VAL A 159 -9.15 -3.17 1.53
C VAL A 159 -10.10 -2.85 0.38
N SER A 160 -9.79 -3.30 -0.84
CA SER A 160 -10.65 -3.12 -2.01
C SER A 160 -12.04 -3.74 -1.82
N GLU A 161 -12.10 -4.99 -1.35
CA GLU A 161 -13.35 -5.68 -1.05
C GLU A 161 -14.15 -4.96 0.05
N THR A 162 -13.48 -4.43 1.07
CA THR A 162 -14.12 -3.68 2.16
C THR A 162 -14.71 -2.37 1.65
N LEU A 163 -13.98 -1.63 0.80
CA LEU A 163 -14.47 -0.39 0.18
C LEU A 163 -15.69 -0.66 -0.70
N GLU A 164 -15.66 -1.73 -1.50
CA GLU A 164 -16.79 -2.11 -2.35
C GLU A 164 -18.00 -2.55 -1.52
N GLN A 165 -17.79 -3.35 -0.48
CA GLN A 165 -18.86 -3.73 0.44
C GLN A 165 -19.46 -2.53 1.17
N SER A 166 -18.65 -1.52 1.52
CA SER A 166 -19.13 -0.29 2.13
C SER A 166 -20.04 0.48 1.18
N LYS A 167 -19.67 0.61 -0.10
CA LYS A 167 -20.52 1.26 -1.12
C LYS A 167 -21.84 0.53 -1.30
N VAL A 168 -21.81 -0.80 -1.43
CA VAL A 168 -23.03 -1.62 -1.56
C VAL A 168 -23.94 -1.48 -0.34
N GLN A 169 -23.36 -1.44 0.86
CA GLN A 169 -24.11 -1.23 2.11
C GLN A 169 -24.74 0.16 2.16
N GLU A 170 -24.00 1.21 1.75
CA GLU A 170 -24.50 2.57 1.69
C GLU A 170 -25.66 2.71 0.69
N GLU A 171 -25.50 2.21 -0.54
CA GLU A 171 -26.55 2.21 -1.56
C GLU A 171 -27.81 1.45 -1.08
N THR A 172 -27.61 0.31 -0.44
CA THR A 172 -28.70 -0.48 0.14
C THR A 172 -29.41 0.30 1.25
N TYR A 173 -28.65 0.91 2.16
CA TYR A 173 -29.18 1.73 3.25
C TYR A 173 -29.98 2.93 2.72
N ILE A 174 -29.46 3.65 1.71
CA ILE A 174 -30.16 4.76 1.06
C ILE A 174 -31.50 4.28 0.49
N LYS A 175 -31.45 3.20 -0.30
CA LYS A 175 -32.64 2.65 -0.96
C LYS A 175 -33.69 2.21 0.05
N GLU A 176 -33.30 1.46 1.07
CA GLU A 176 -34.22 0.98 2.11
C GLU A 176 -34.91 2.12 2.86
N ASN A 177 -34.18 3.20 3.17
CA ASN A 177 -34.76 4.36 3.84
C ASN A 177 -35.73 5.13 2.92
N ILE A 178 -35.36 5.34 1.66
CA ILE A 178 -36.23 6.00 0.67
C ILE A 178 -37.50 5.17 0.44
N ASP A 179 -37.37 3.85 0.25
CA ASP A 179 -38.50 2.95 0.03
C ASP A 179 -39.42 2.91 1.27
N ALA A 180 -38.84 2.92 2.48
CA ALA A 180 -39.61 2.99 3.72
C ALA A 180 -40.39 4.32 3.84
N LEU A 181 -39.76 5.46 3.51
CA LEU A 181 -40.42 6.76 3.51
C LEU A 181 -41.50 6.86 2.43
N ARG A 182 -41.25 6.36 1.21
CA ARG A 182 -42.25 6.29 0.13
C ARG A 182 -43.45 5.45 0.55
N LYS A 183 -43.22 4.29 1.19
CA LYS A 183 -44.27 3.42 1.72
C LYS A 183 -45.08 4.10 2.82
N GLU A 184 -44.43 4.86 3.70
CA GLU A 184 -45.08 5.54 4.82
C GLU A 184 -45.89 6.78 4.37
N TRP A 185 -45.33 7.61 3.47
CA TRP A 185 -45.93 8.88 3.06
C TRP A 185 -46.82 8.78 1.83
N GLY A 186 -46.69 7.72 1.03
CA GLY A 186 -47.50 7.51 -0.16
C GLY A 186 -47.42 8.68 -1.14
N GLN A 187 -48.58 9.19 -1.57
CA GLN A 187 -48.67 10.32 -2.53
C GLN A 187 -48.07 11.63 -1.98
N ALA A 188 -48.00 11.78 -0.66
CA ALA A 188 -47.43 12.97 -0.03
C ALA A 188 -45.89 12.91 0.09
N PHE A 189 -45.25 11.86 -0.43
CA PHE A 189 -43.80 11.68 -0.31
C PHE A 189 -43.01 12.88 -0.84
N ASP A 190 -43.26 13.28 -2.09
CA ASP A 190 -42.50 14.36 -2.71
C ASP A 190 -42.74 15.70 -2.00
N GLU A 191 -43.97 15.98 -1.55
CA GLU A 191 -44.30 17.17 -0.76
C GLU A 191 -43.57 17.17 0.58
N LYS A 192 -43.60 16.05 1.32
CA LYS A 192 -42.93 15.94 2.62
C LYS A 192 -41.41 16.02 2.50
N VAL A 193 -40.81 15.49 1.43
CA VAL A 193 -39.38 15.67 1.13
C VAL A 193 -39.07 17.15 0.85
N GLN A 194 -39.87 17.83 0.03
CA GLN A 194 -39.69 19.25 -0.27
C GLN A 194 -39.77 20.10 1.00
N ARG A 195 -40.80 19.90 1.82
CA ARG A 195 -40.97 20.63 3.08
C ARG A 195 -39.85 20.31 4.09
N ALA A 196 -39.39 19.06 4.17
CA ALA A 196 -38.25 18.67 5.00
C ALA A 196 -36.96 19.36 4.55
N ASN A 197 -36.69 19.43 3.24
CA ASN A 197 -35.54 20.13 2.70
C ASN A 197 -35.58 21.64 3.00
N ALA A 198 -36.77 22.25 2.92
CA ALA A 198 -36.92 23.66 3.24
C ALA A 198 -36.73 23.92 4.74
N ALA A 199 -37.27 23.07 5.62
CA ALA A 199 -36.99 23.12 7.05
C ALA A 199 -35.50 22.93 7.35
N PHE A 200 -34.79 22.05 6.62
CA PHE A 200 -33.36 21.85 6.80
C PHE A 200 -32.55 23.09 6.43
N LYS A 201 -32.86 23.72 5.30
CA LYS A 201 -32.24 24.98 4.87
C LYS A 201 -32.53 26.13 5.84
N PHE A 202 -33.73 26.17 6.42
CA PHE A 202 -34.08 27.17 7.42
C PHE A 202 -33.30 26.97 8.74
N LEU A 203 -33.21 25.72 9.21
CA LEU A 203 -32.51 25.38 10.46
C LEU A 203 -30.99 25.46 10.34
N VAL A 204 -30.45 25.17 9.16
CA VAL A 204 -29.02 25.21 8.85
C VAL A 204 -28.85 26.05 7.57
N PRO A 205 -28.76 27.39 7.68
CA PRO A 205 -28.68 28.29 6.54
C PRO A 205 -27.39 28.15 5.74
N ASP A 206 -26.28 27.83 6.41
CA ASP A 206 -24.98 27.67 5.77
C ASP A 206 -24.91 26.41 4.89
N PRO A 207 -24.60 26.54 3.58
CA PRO A 207 -24.50 25.40 2.69
C PRO A 207 -23.39 24.40 3.05
N GLU A 208 -22.26 24.86 3.60
CA GLU A 208 -21.14 23.99 3.96
C GLU A 208 -21.49 23.13 5.18
N GLU A 209 -22.09 23.72 6.22
CA GLU A 209 -22.64 22.98 7.36
C GLU A 209 -23.71 21.98 6.95
N ARG A 210 -24.61 22.33 6.02
CA ARG A 210 -25.58 21.37 5.47
C ARG A 210 -24.90 20.22 4.75
N GLN A 211 -23.90 20.50 3.92
CA GLN A 211 -23.18 19.46 3.19
C GLN A 211 -22.47 18.53 4.16
N ALA A 212 -21.80 19.06 5.20
CA ALA A 212 -21.17 18.25 6.23
C ALA A 212 -22.15 17.31 6.96
N LEU A 213 -23.38 17.76 7.22
CA LEU A 213 -24.43 16.91 7.81
C LEU A 213 -24.94 15.85 6.82
N ILE A 214 -25.05 16.19 5.53
CA ILE A 214 -25.41 15.24 4.48
C ILE A 214 -24.33 14.15 4.33
N ASP A 215 -23.06 14.54 4.34
CA ASP A 215 -21.90 13.65 4.25
C ASP A 215 -21.80 12.71 5.45
N GLN A 216 -22.36 13.10 6.61
CA GLN A 216 -22.54 12.22 7.78
C GLN A 216 -23.72 11.25 7.64
N GLY A 217 -24.40 11.22 6.49
CA GLY A 217 -25.50 10.32 6.20
C GLY A 217 -26.87 10.81 6.70
N LEU A 218 -27.01 12.06 7.17
CA LEU A 218 -28.30 12.57 7.66
C LEU A 218 -29.30 12.82 6.54
N GLY A 219 -28.86 13.14 5.32
CA GLY A 219 -29.73 13.45 4.18
C GLY A 219 -30.69 12.33 3.78
N VAL A 220 -30.35 11.07 4.11
CA VAL A 220 -31.16 9.88 3.83
C VAL A 220 -31.62 9.17 5.10
N ASN A 221 -31.27 9.70 6.28
CA ASN A 221 -31.68 9.12 7.55
C ASN A 221 -33.19 9.30 7.75
N LYS A 222 -33.94 8.20 7.83
CA LYS A 222 -35.40 8.23 7.95
C LYS A 222 -35.89 9.03 9.17
N ALA A 223 -35.24 8.90 10.33
CA ALA A 223 -35.68 9.59 11.54
C ALA A 223 -35.46 11.10 11.41
N PHE A 224 -34.31 11.51 10.86
CA PHE A 224 -33.99 12.90 10.59
C PHE A 224 -34.95 13.51 9.56
N MET A 225 -35.20 12.83 8.44
CA MET A 225 -36.16 13.27 7.43
C MET A 225 -37.59 13.42 8.00
N LYS A 226 -38.01 12.50 8.88
CA LYS A 226 -39.30 12.61 9.58
C LYS A 226 -39.35 13.76 10.56
N MET A 227 -38.26 14.01 11.28
CA MET A 227 -38.13 15.16 12.18
C MET A 227 -38.25 16.46 11.39
N LEU A 228 -37.51 16.62 10.29
CA LEU A 228 -37.56 17.80 9.44
C LEU A 228 -38.95 18.01 8.82
N ALA A 229 -39.57 16.93 8.32
CA ALA A 229 -40.95 16.99 7.85
C ALA A 229 -41.90 17.45 8.97
N LYS A 230 -41.70 17.00 10.21
CA LYS A 230 -42.53 17.43 11.35
C LYS A 230 -42.29 18.89 11.72
N VAL A 231 -41.05 19.36 11.70
CA VAL A 231 -40.72 20.78 11.92
C VAL A 231 -41.39 21.64 10.85
N SER A 232 -41.36 21.20 9.59
CA SER A 232 -41.98 21.94 8.48
C SER A 232 -43.51 22.08 8.61
N GLU A 233 -44.19 21.18 9.32
CA GLU A 233 -45.63 21.31 9.61
C GLU A 233 -45.93 22.46 10.59
N THR A 234 -44.92 22.93 11.33
CA THR A 234 -45.04 24.04 12.29
C THR A 234 -44.62 25.39 11.73
N MET A 235 -43.99 25.41 10.55
CA MET A 235 -43.58 26.62 9.84
C MET A 235 -44.76 27.20 9.07
N LYS A 236 -44.90 28.52 9.06
CA LYS A 236 -45.92 29.22 8.25
C LYS A 236 -45.48 29.24 6.79
N GLU A 237 -46.45 29.36 5.87
CA GLU A 237 -46.14 29.43 4.43
C GLU A 237 -45.15 30.56 4.07
N ASP A 238 -45.20 31.69 4.80
CA ASP A 238 -44.26 32.81 4.64
C ASP A 238 -42.81 32.47 5.04
N ASP A 239 -42.60 31.51 5.95
CA ASP A 239 -41.26 31.10 6.42
C ASP A 239 -40.49 30.31 5.35
N PHE A 240 -41.16 29.90 4.27
CA PHE A 240 -40.59 29.16 3.14
C PHE A 240 -40.20 30.06 1.96
N ILE A 241 -40.45 31.36 2.04
CA ILE A 241 -40.12 32.32 0.98
C ILE A 241 -38.59 32.51 0.93
N GLY A 242 -37.97 32.15 -0.20
CA GLY A 242 -36.52 32.23 -0.43
C GLY A 242 -35.76 30.92 -0.18
N VAL A 243 -36.45 29.85 0.21
CA VAL A 243 -35.84 28.59 0.65
C VAL A 243 -35.93 27.47 -0.42
N GLY A 244 -35.49 27.75 -1.65
CA GLY A 244 -35.25 26.75 -2.73
C GLY A 244 -36.12 26.90 -3.99
N GLU A 245 -35.83 26.13 -5.04
CA GLU A 245 -36.59 26.17 -6.30
C GLU A 245 -37.83 25.26 -6.26
N GLY A 246 -39.00 25.79 -6.65
CA GLY A 246 -40.25 25.03 -6.88
C GLY A 246 -41.45 25.54 -6.07
N LYS A 247 -42.65 24.96 -6.25
CA LYS A 247 -43.94 25.45 -5.69
C LYS A 247 -44.02 25.62 -4.16
N PHE A 248 -43.02 25.16 -3.40
CA PHE A 248 -42.87 25.35 -1.95
C PHE A 248 -41.48 25.89 -1.54
N GLY A 249 -40.63 26.21 -2.51
CA GLY A 249 -39.41 26.97 -2.30
C GLY A 249 -39.63 28.34 -2.91
N GLY A 250 -39.68 29.39 -2.09
CA GLY A 250 -39.78 30.72 -2.65
C GLY A 250 -38.61 31.01 -3.59
N MET A 251 -38.92 31.77 -4.64
CA MET A 251 -38.04 32.39 -5.62
C MET A 251 -36.61 32.65 -5.11
N THR A 252 -35.59 32.25 -5.88
CA THR A 252 -34.17 32.47 -5.55
C THR A 252 -33.83 33.97 -5.53
N PRO A 253 -32.74 34.42 -4.88
CA PRO A 253 -32.35 35.83 -4.88
C PRO A 253 -32.18 36.43 -6.29
N GLU A 254 -31.64 35.64 -7.21
CA GLU A 254 -31.44 36.02 -8.61
C GLU A 254 -32.78 36.19 -9.35
N GLU A 255 -33.69 35.23 -9.20
CA GLU A 255 -35.06 35.28 -9.74
C GLU A 255 -35.86 36.42 -9.09
N ALA A 256 -35.61 36.70 -7.81
CA ALA A 256 -36.24 37.78 -7.07
C ALA A 256 -35.84 39.14 -7.60
N LEU A 257 -34.55 39.32 -7.83
CA LEU A 257 -34.02 40.52 -8.42
C LEU A 257 -34.49 40.68 -9.87
N GLN A 258 -34.57 39.58 -10.63
CA GLN A 258 -35.10 39.61 -11.99
C GLN A 258 -36.57 40.04 -12.02
N ARG A 259 -37.42 39.43 -11.18
CA ARG A 259 -38.84 39.74 -11.13
C ARG A 259 -39.11 41.15 -10.60
N ALA A 260 -38.33 41.61 -9.63
CA ALA A 260 -38.37 43.00 -9.17
C ALA A 260 -38.04 43.96 -10.33
N ARG A 261 -37.00 43.66 -11.11
CA ARG A 261 -36.61 44.46 -12.28
C ARG A 261 -37.65 44.43 -13.40
N GLU A 262 -38.33 43.31 -13.62
CA GLU A 262 -39.43 43.21 -14.60
C GLU A 262 -40.61 44.10 -14.21
N ILE A 263 -41.07 43.99 -12.96
CA ILE A 263 -42.17 44.81 -12.41
C ILE A 263 -41.81 46.30 -12.44
N GLN A 264 -40.59 46.63 -12.04
CA GLN A 264 -40.10 48.00 -12.09
C GLN A 264 -39.94 48.47 -13.53
N GLY A 265 -39.47 47.63 -14.45
CA GLY A 265 -39.17 47.98 -15.84
C GLY A 265 -40.40 48.17 -16.73
N ASP A 266 -41.53 47.56 -16.39
CA ASP A 266 -42.79 47.68 -17.14
C ASP A 266 -43.45 49.07 -16.93
N PRO A 267 -43.54 49.91 -17.98
CA PRO A 267 -44.15 51.24 -17.89
C PRO A 267 -45.64 51.23 -17.55
N ASN A 268 -46.34 50.14 -17.84
CA ASN A 268 -47.78 49.99 -17.62
C ASN A 268 -48.12 49.31 -16.30
N HIS A 269 -47.12 48.83 -15.57
CA HIS A 269 -47.36 48.10 -14.33
C HIS A 269 -47.93 49.03 -13.23
N PRO A 270 -48.89 48.56 -12.41
CA PRO A 270 -49.42 49.30 -11.26
C PRO A 270 -48.36 49.90 -10.33
N TYR A 271 -47.18 49.28 -10.26
CA TYR A 271 -46.03 49.79 -9.51
C TYR A 271 -45.64 51.23 -9.90
N ARG A 272 -45.77 51.60 -11.18
CA ARG A 272 -45.39 52.94 -11.68
C ARG A 272 -46.57 53.92 -11.77
N ASN A 273 -47.79 53.49 -11.47
CA ASN A 273 -48.99 54.33 -11.55
C ASN A 273 -49.59 54.58 -10.17
N PRO A 274 -49.34 55.76 -9.55
CA PRO A 274 -49.85 56.09 -8.22
C PRO A 274 -51.36 56.05 -8.04
N SER A 275 -52.11 56.27 -9.13
CA SER A 275 -53.57 56.29 -9.13
C SER A 275 -54.19 54.92 -9.38
N HIS A 276 -53.37 53.90 -9.64
CA HIS A 276 -53.87 52.54 -9.85
C HIS A 276 -54.30 51.90 -8.51
N PRO A 277 -55.48 51.26 -8.41
CA PRO A 277 -55.95 50.64 -7.16
C PRO A 277 -54.94 49.68 -6.52
N ASN A 278 -54.17 48.96 -7.35
CA ASN A 278 -53.17 47.99 -6.91
C ASN A 278 -51.76 48.58 -6.70
N HIS A 279 -51.58 49.90 -6.75
CA HIS A 279 -50.26 50.53 -6.61
C HIS A 279 -49.57 50.20 -5.29
N LYS A 280 -50.32 50.19 -4.18
CA LYS A 280 -49.81 49.87 -2.86
C LYS A 280 -49.32 48.41 -2.79
N ALA A 281 -50.16 47.47 -3.24
CA ALA A 281 -49.81 46.05 -3.29
C ALA A 281 -48.58 45.79 -4.18
N ALA A 282 -48.48 46.45 -5.32
CA ALA A 282 -47.33 46.33 -6.21
C ALA A 282 -46.02 46.86 -5.59
N LYS A 283 -46.07 47.89 -4.73
CA LYS A 283 -44.88 48.34 -3.98
C LYS A 283 -44.48 47.34 -2.91
N GLU A 284 -45.45 46.78 -2.20
CA GLU A 284 -45.21 45.76 -1.16
C GLU A 284 -44.63 44.49 -1.77
N GLU A 285 -45.13 44.07 -2.94
CA GLU A 285 -44.57 42.97 -3.73
C GLU A 285 -43.10 43.24 -4.04
N VAL A 286 -42.77 44.35 -4.70
CA VAL A 286 -41.37 44.69 -5.03
C VAL A 286 -40.50 44.77 -3.79
N ALA A 287 -40.98 45.35 -2.68
CA ALA A 287 -40.23 45.40 -1.43
C ALA A 287 -39.93 43.99 -0.86
N ASN A 288 -40.87 43.06 -0.98
CA ASN A 288 -40.66 41.67 -0.59
C ASN A 288 -39.67 40.96 -1.53
N LEU A 289 -39.74 41.20 -2.84
CA LEU A 289 -38.76 40.67 -3.80
C LEU A 289 -37.34 41.16 -3.47
N TYR A 290 -37.17 42.41 -3.06
CA TYR A 290 -35.86 42.94 -2.64
C TYR A 290 -35.32 42.31 -1.35
N LYS A 291 -36.18 41.99 -0.38
CA LYS A 291 -35.76 41.25 0.83
C LYS A 291 -35.29 39.84 0.49
N ILE A 292 -35.88 39.21 -0.53
CA ILE A 292 -35.46 37.90 -1.03
C ILE A 292 -34.17 38.00 -1.83
N ALA A 293 -34.00 39.08 -2.62
CA ALA A 293 -32.81 39.33 -3.42
C ALA A 293 -31.57 39.71 -2.58
N PHE A 294 -31.78 40.33 -1.42
CA PHE A 294 -30.74 40.78 -0.50
C PHE A 294 -31.07 40.37 0.94
N PRO A 295 -30.98 39.07 1.27
CA PRO A 295 -31.09 38.63 2.66
C PRO A 295 -29.87 39.12 3.45
N ASP A 296 -30.10 39.64 4.66
CA ASP A 296 -29.05 40.09 5.60
C ASP A 296 -28.12 38.95 6.05
#